data_AF-A0A932WXT3-F1
#
_entry.id   AF-A0A932WXT3-F1
#
_cell.length_a   1.000
_cell.length_b   1.000
_cell.length_c   1.000
_cell.angle_alpha   90.00
_cell.angle_beta   90.00
_cell.angle_gamma   90.00
#
_symmetry.space_group_name_H-M   'P 1'
#
loop_
_entity.id
_entity.type
_entity.pdbx_description
1 polymer ?
#
loop_
_entity_poly.entity_id
_entity_poly.type
_entity_poly.pdbx_seq_one_letter_code
_entity_poly.pdbx_strand_id
1 'polypeptide(L)'
;MVFYLIKIIHLLFLSYTVLLFCRVISFWFPMWQEHHLVRFLAFYTDPYLMIFRRLLPPLGGILDLSPILAFLALQMVEKLLLWGVMWLF
;
A
#
# COMPACT_ATOMS: atom_id res chain seq x y z
N MET A 1 -2.23 -27.44 -5.01
CA MET A 1 -2.34 -26.80 -3.68
C MET A 1 -1.55 -25.49 -3.63
N VAL A 2 -0.24 -25.52 -3.81
CA VAL A 2 0.66 -24.34 -3.75
C VAL A 2 0.25 -23.20 -4.70
N PHE A 3 -0.15 -23.52 -5.94
CA PHE A 3 -0.63 -22.50 -6.89
C PHE A 3 -1.86 -21.71 -6.39
N TYR A 4 -2.76 -22.34 -5.63
CA TYR A 4 -3.91 -21.63 -5.05
C TYR A 4 -3.47 -20.70 -3.92
N LEU A 5 -2.51 -21.14 -3.10
CA LEU A 5 -1.94 -20.32 -2.04
C LEU A 5 -1.25 -19.07 -2.61
N ILE A 6 -0.44 -19.23 -3.65
CA ILE A 6 0.22 -18.12 -4.37
C ILE A 6 -0.82 -17.13 -4.92
N LYS A 7 -1.90 -17.63 -5.53
CA LYS A 7 -2.98 -16.76 -6.04
C LYS A 7 -3.68 -15.96 -4.93
N ILE A 8 -3.95 -16.60 -3.79
CA ILE A 8 -4.58 -15.92 -2.65
C ILE A 8 -3.66 -14.84 -2.09
N ILE A 9 -2.38 -15.15 -1.89
CA ILE A 9 -1.37 -14.19 -1.44
C ILE A 9 -1.33 -13.01 -2.41
N HIS A 10 -1.16 -13.27 -3.71
CA HIS A 10 -1.11 -12.23 -4.72
C HIS A 10 -2.37 -11.36 -4.72
N LEU A 11 -3.55 -11.96 -4.60
CA LEU A 11 -4.82 -11.23 -4.55
C LEU A 11 -4.89 -10.29 -3.32
N LEU A 12 -4.39 -10.73 -2.16
CA LEU A 12 -4.35 -9.90 -0.95
C LEU A 12 -3.44 -8.69 -1.16
N PHE A 13 -2.21 -8.90 -1.64
CA PHE A 13 -1.26 -7.82 -1.91
C PHE A 13 -1.77 -6.86 -3.00
N LEU A 14 -2.38 -7.39 -4.06
CA LEU A 14 -3.01 -6.59 -5.11
C LEU A 14 -4.15 -5.73 -4.55
N SER A 15 -5.03 -6.32 -3.74
CA SER A 15 -6.16 -5.57 -3.14
C SER A 15 -5.66 -4.42 -2.28
N TYR A 16 -4.63 -4.64 -1.46
CA TYR A 16 -4.04 -3.59 -0.64
C TYR A 16 -3.30 -2.53 -1.46
N THR A 17 -2.62 -2.94 -2.55
CA THR A 17 -2.01 -2.03 -3.52
C THR A 17 -3.05 -1.10 -4.13
N VAL A 18 -4.24 -1.62 -4.50
CA VAL A 18 -5.34 -0.81 -5.04
C VAL A 18 -5.84 0.19 -4.00
N LEU A 19 -5.99 -0.22 -2.73
CA LEU A 19 -6.39 0.69 -1.64
C LEU A 19 -5.39 1.84 -1.47
N LEU A 20 -4.08 1.53 -1.46
CA LEU A 20 -3.03 2.55 -1.39
C LEU A 20 -3.07 3.47 -2.61
N PHE A 21 -3.31 2.92 -3.81
CA PHE A 21 -3.40 3.71 -5.03
C PHE A 21 -4.58 4.68 -4.99
N CYS A 22 -5.77 4.22 -4.56
CA CYS A 22 -6.91 5.08 -4.32
C CYS A 22 -6.62 6.15 -3.27
N ARG A 23 -5.88 5.82 -2.20
CA ARG A 23 -5.47 6.80 -1.19
C ARG A 23 -4.56 7.87 -1.79
N VAL A 24 -3.59 7.49 -2.62
CA VAL A 24 -2.68 8.43 -3.31
C VAL A 24 -3.45 9.36 -4.22
N ILE A 25 -4.37 8.84 -5.03
CA ILE A 25 -5.24 9.66 -5.89
C ILE A 25 -6.08 10.62 -5.05
N SER A 26 -6.58 10.17 -3.90
CA SER A 26 -7.41 11.01 -3.02
C SER A 26 -6.68 12.26 -2.52
N PHE A 27 -5.33 12.24 -2.42
CA PHE A 27 -4.57 13.46 -2.08
C PHE A 27 -4.65 14.55 -3.14
N TRP A 28 -4.92 14.20 -4.41
CA TRP A 28 -5.11 15.18 -5.48
C TRP A 28 -6.45 15.92 -5.38
N PHE A 29 -7.40 15.38 -4.59
CA PHE A 29 -8.75 15.94 -4.42
C PHE A 29 -9.05 16.22 -2.94
N PRO A 30 -8.56 17.34 -2.37
CA PRO A 30 -8.75 17.68 -0.96
C PRO A 30 -10.22 17.75 -0.52
N MET A 31 -11.11 18.18 -1.42
CA MET A 31 -12.56 18.27 -1.19
C MET A 31 -13.23 16.92 -0.86
N TRP A 32 -12.61 15.78 -1.21
CA TRP A 32 -13.18 14.44 -0.97
C TRP A 32 -12.66 13.77 0.30
N GLN A 33 -11.74 14.41 1.03
CA GLN A 33 -11.13 13.83 2.24
C GLN A 33 -12.15 13.53 3.34
N GLU A 34 -13.25 14.27 3.40
CA GLU A 34 -14.32 14.05 4.39
C GLU A 34 -15.26 12.90 4.04
N HIS A 35 -15.25 12.43 2.78
CA HIS A 35 -16.15 11.40 2.30
C HIS A 35 -15.87 10.06 2.99
N HIS A 36 -16.93 9.30 3.33
CA HIS A 36 -16.80 8.07 4.12
C HIS A 36 -15.83 7.05 3.50
N LEU A 37 -15.80 6.94 2.17
CA LEU A 37 -14.89 6.04 1.45
C LEU A 37 -13.42 6.44 1.60
N VAL A 38 -13.11 7.74 1.49
CA VAL A 38 -11.72 8.23 1.64
C VAL A 38 -11.27 8.10 3.09
N ARG A 39 -12.17 8.33 4.04
CA ARG A 39 -11.91 8.15 5.47
C ARG A 39 -11.67 6.68 5.83
N PHE A 40 -12.41 5.77 5.21
CA PHE A 40 -12.17 4.33 5.30
C PHE A 40 -10.78 3.98 4.73
N LEU A 41 -10.47 4.43 3.51
CA LEU A 41 -9.14 4.22 2.91
C LEU A 41 -8.03 4.74 3.82
N ALA A 42 -8.17 5.96 4.33
CA ALA A 42 -7.24 6.58 5.26
C ALA A 42 -7.05 5.72 6.52
N PHE A 43 -8.13 5.22 7.12
CA PHE A 43 -8.03 4.39 8.32
C PHE A 43 -7.16 3.13 8.13
N TYR A 44 -7.26 2.46 6.97
CA TYR A 44 -6.47 1.25 6.71
C TYR A 44 -5.08 1.53 6.14
N THR A 45 -4.91 2.60 5.36
CA THR A 45 -3.66 2.86 4.63
C THR A 45 -2.75 3.88 5.31
N ASP A 46 -3.29 4.79 6.12
CA ASP A 46 -2.50 5.83 6.79
C ASP A 46 -1.50 5.26 7.82
N PRO A 47 -1.82 4.27 8.66
CA PRO A 47 -0.84 3.69 9.57
C PRO A 47 0.39 3.16 8.83
N TYR A 48 0.17 2.55 7.66
CA TYR A 48 1.24 2.07 6.80
C TYR A 48 2.04 3.22 6.19
N LEU A 49 1.37 4.21 5.58
CA LEU A 49 2.02 5.39 5.02
C LEU A 49 2.78 6.22 6.07
N MET A 50 2.30 6.25 7.31
CA MET A 50 2.91 7.00 8.41
C MET A 50 4.29 6.45 8.78
N ILE A 51 4.51 5.15 8.62
CA ILE A 51 5.85 4.53 8.79
C ILE A 51 6.81 5.10 7.74
N PHE A 52 6.39 5.18 6.48
CA PHE A 52 7.22 5.72 5.39
C PHE A 52 7.39 7.23 5.46
N ARG A 53 6.38 7.97 5.95
CA ARG A 53 6.48 9.42 6.19
C ARG A 53 7.51 9.77 7.26
N ARG A 54 7.78 8.87 8.21
CA ARG A 54 8.88 9.05 9.17
C ARG A 54 10.26 8.84 8.53
N LEU A 55 10.32 8.00 7.49
CA LEU A 55 11.57 7.69 6.78
C LEU A 55 11.92 8.77 5.75
N LEU A 56 10.93 9.20 4.96
CA LEU A 56 11.01 10.32 4.03
C LEU A 56 9.92 11.33 4.37
N PRO A 57 10.23 12.37 5.15
CA PRO A 57 9.28 13.44 5.42
C PRO A 57 8.85 14.14 4.12
N PRO A 58 7.62 14.67 4.06
CA PRO A 58 7.12 15.38 2.89
C PRO A 58 8.02 16.56 2.52
N LEU A 59 8.46 16.63 1.27
CA LEU A 59 9.19 17.80 0.80
C LEU A 59 8.18 18.93 0.56
N GLY A 60 8.17 19.92 1.47
CA GLY A 60 7.32 21.10 1.35
C GLY A 60 5.83 20.88 1.68
N GLY A 61 5.48 19.81 2.40
CA GLY A 61 4.12 19.56 2.92
C GLY A 61 3.03 19.20 1.90
N ILE A 62 3.35 19.25 0.59
CA ILE A 62 2.40 19.00 -0.50
C ILE A 62 2.83 17.77 -1.34
N LEU A 63 4.12 17.52 -1.46
CA LEU A 63 4.66 16.37 -2.21
C LEU A 63 5.11 15.26 -1.25
N ASP A 64 4.18 14.37 -0.96
CA ASP A 64 4.45 13.12 -0.25
C ASP A 64 5.08 12.11 -1.22
N LEU A 65 6.41 11.93 -1.15
CA LEU A 65 7.11 10.84 -1.86
C LEU A 65 6.98 9.49 -1.13
N SER A 66 6.47 9.49 0.10
CA SER A 66 6.26 8.29 0.91
C SER A 66 5.45 7.18 0.23
N PRO A 67 4.44 7.45 -0.63
CA PRO A 67 3.70 6.37 -1.28
C PRO A 67 4.54 5.58 -2.27
N ILE A 68 5.52 6.20 -2.93
CA ILE A 68 6.41 5.50 -3.88
C ILE A 68 7.21 4.42 -3.14
N LEU A 69 7.81 4.79 -1.99
CA LEU A 69 8.48 3.83 -1.11
C LEU A 69 7.52 2.77 -0.58
N ALA A 70 6.30 3.18 -0.22
CA ALA A 70 5.29 2.27 0.30
C ALA A 70 4.93 1.19 -0.75
N PHE A 71 4.71 1.57 -2.01
CA PHE A 71 4.48 0.60 -3.10
C PHE A 71 5.68 -0.31 -3.32
N LEU A 72 6.90 0.25 -3.34
CA LEU A 72 8.12 -0.54 -3.53
C LEU A 72 8.29 -1.57 -2.41
N ALA A 73 8.12 -1.14 -1.16
CA ALA A 73 8.22 -2.02 0.00
C ALA A 73 7.16 -3.12 -0.05
N LEU A 74 5.92 -2.78 -0.40
CA LEU A 74 4.84 -3.75 -0.53
C LEU A 74 5.16 -4.82 -1.59
N GLN A 75 5.66 -4.42 -2.76
CA GLN A 75 6.07 -5.33 -3.83
C GLN A 75 7.26 -6.21 -3.43
N MET A 76 8.23 -5.66 -2.70
CA MET A 76 9.37 -6.44 -2.20
C MET A 76 8.92 -7.49 -1.19
N VAL A 77 8.04 -7.13 -0.26
CA VAL A 77 7.49 -8.07 0.74
C VAL A 77 6.70 -9.18 0.05
N GLU A 78 5.86 -8.84 -0.93
CA GLU A 78 5.12 -9.84 -1.71
C GLU A 78 6.06 -10.84 -2.39
N LYS A 79 7.05 -10.35 -3.14
CA LYS A 79 8.00 -11.20 -3.86
C LYS A 79 8.80 -12.09 -2.92
N LEU A 80 9.24 -11.55 -1.79
CA LEU A 80 10.00 -12.32 -0.79
C LEU A 80 9.13 -13.42 -0.17
N LEU A 81 7.87 -13.11 0.13
CA LEU A 81 6.92 -14.08 0.66
C LEU A 81 6.61 -15.18 -0.35
N LEU A 82 6.33 -14.81 -1.61
CA LEU A 82 6.09 -15.78 -2.70
C LEU A 82 7.31 -16.66 -2.95
N TRP A 83 8.51 -16.08 -2.96
CA TRP A 83 9.75 -16.83 -3.13
C TRP A 83 9.97 -17.83 -1.98
N GLY A 84 9.75 -17.40 -0.73
CA GLY A 84 9.83 -18.28 0.43
C GLY A 84 8.81 -19.42 0.37
N VAL A 85 7.58 -19.14 -0.04
CA VAL A 85 6.55 -20.18 -0.25
C VAL A 85 6.96 -21.17 -1.34
N MET A 86 7.53 -20.70 -2.46
CA MET A 86 8.01 -21.60 -3.52
C MET A 86 9.21 -22.44 -3.11
N TRP A 87 10.03 -21.98 -2.16
CA TRP A 87 11.20 -22.72 -1.70
C TRP A 87 10.86 -23.80 -0.66
N LEU A 88 9.79 -23.60 0.12
CA LEU A 88 9.39 -24.50 1.20
C LEU A 88 8.51 -25.69 0.75
N PHE A 89 7.92 -25.64 -0.45
CA PHE A 89 7.00 -26.66 -0.98
C PHE A 89 7.48 -27.20 -2.32
#